data_AF-A0A3D2PAB0-F1
#
_entry.id   AF-A0A3D2PAB0-F1
#
_cell.length_a   1.000
_cell.length_b   1.000
_cell.length_c   1.000
_cell.angle_alpha   90.00
_cell.angle_beta   90.00
_cell.angle_gamma   90.00
#
_symmetry.space_group_name_H-M   'P 1'
#
loop_
_entity.id
_entity.type
_entity.pdbx_description
1 polymer ?
#
loop_
_entity_poly.entity_id
_entity_poly.type
_entity_poly.pdbx_seq_one_letter_code
_entity_poly.pdbx_strand_id
1 'polypeptide(L)' 'MKIVGIIPVRYGSTRYPGKPLALLLGKPMVQWVW' A
#
# COMPACT_ATOMS: atom_id res chain seq x y z
N MET A 1 -19.62 16.91 -6.87
CA MET A 1 -19.60 15.87 -5.81
C MET A 1 -18.15 15.46 -5.57
N LYS A 2 -17.68 15.34 -4.32
CA LYS A 2 -16.30 14.90 -4.00
C LYS A 2 -16.36 13.47 -3.46
N ILE A 3 -15.46 12.61 -3.91
CA ILE A 3 -15.36 11.19 -3.50
C ILE A 3 -13.94 10.94 -3.00
N VAL A 4 -13.82 10.20 -1.89
CA VAL A 4 -12.54 9.82 -1.29
C VAL A 4 -12.40 8.30 -1.35
N GLY A 5 -11.30 7.82 -1.94
CA GLY A 5 -10.90 6.41 -1.87
C GLY A 5 -10.07 6.15 -0.62
N ILE A 6 -10.45 5.16 0.18
CA ILE A 6 -9.69 4.73 1.37
C ILE A 6 -9.30 3.27 1.17
N ILE A 7 -8.01 2.98 1.28
CA ILE A 7 -7.47 1.63 1.18
C ILE A 7 -6.91 1.23 2.54
N PRO A 8 -7.50 0.24 3.22
CA PRO A 8 -6.98 -0.23 4.49
C PRO A 8 -5.68 -1.02 4.27
N VAL A 9 -4.61 -0.65 4.98
CA VAL A 9 -3.34 -1.38 4.92
C VAL A 9 -2.68 -1.41 6.30
N ARG A 10 -1.97 -2.51 6.60
CA ARG A 10 -1.24 -2.69 7.86
C ARG A 10 0.22 -3.06 7.61
N TYR A 11 1.12 -2.55 8.46
CA TYR A 11 2.55 -2.85 8.39
C TYR A 11 2.87 -4.29 8.84
N GLY A 12 2.26 -4.75 9.94
CA GLY A 12 2.48 -6.07 10.55
C GLY A 12 1.75 -7.22 9.84
N SER A 13 1.93 -7.37 8.54
CA SER A 13 1.42 -8.54 7.81
C SER A 13 2.31 -9.75 8.07
N THR A 14 1.74 -10.86 8.51
CA THR A 14 2.47 -12.11 8.78
C THR A 14 2.94 -12.82 7.51
N ARG A 15 2.17 -12.69 6.41
CA ARG A 15 2.51 -13.31 5.10
C ARG A 15 3.48 -12.48 4.27
N TYR A 16 3.48 -11.17 4.44
CA TYR A 16 4.37 -10.26 3.71
C TYR A 16 4.67 -9.03 4.56
N PRO A 17 5.63 -9.13 5.50
CA PRO A 17 5.99 -8.05 6.41
C PRO A 17 6.38 -6.77 5.67
N GLY A 18 5.92 -5.60 6.13
CA GLY A 18 6.26 -4.33 5.49
C GLY A 18 5.59 -4.10 4.12
N LYS A 19 4.55 -4.88 3.78
CA LYS A 19 3.78 -4.80 2.53
C LYS A 19 3.53 -3.38 1.99
N PRO A 20 3.09 -2.38 2.79
CA PRO A 20 2.84 -1.03 2.25
C PRO A 20 4.08 -0.34 1.66
N LEU A 21 5.25 -0.60 2.24
CA LEU A 21 6.53 0.01 1.85
C LEU A 21 7.39 -0.92 1.00
N ALA A 22 6.93 -2.15 0.77
CA ALA A 22 7.62 -3.09 -0.11
C ALA A 22 7.77 -2.48 -1.51
N LEU A 23 8.97 -2.57 -2.06
CA LEU A 23 9.27 -2.04 -3.38
C LEU A 23 8.72 -2.99 -4.45
N LEU A 24 7.85 -2.46 -5.31
CA LEU A 24 7.41 -3.09 -6.54
C LEU A 24 7.99 -2.25 -7.69
N LEU A 25 8.85 -2.87 -8.51
CA LEU A 25 9.51 -2.22 -9.66
C LEU A 25 10.16 -0.85 -9.30
N GLY A 26 10.84 -0.80 -8.15
CA GLY A 26 11.53 0.40 -7.67
C GLY A 26 10.66 1.47 -7.01
N LYS A 27 9.34 1.23 -6.85
CA LYS A 27 8.41 2.14 -6.16
C LYS A 27 7.68 1.41 -5.02
N PRO A 28 7.47 2.04 -3.84
CA PRO A 28 6.66 1.45 -2.77
C PRO A 28 5.26 1.04 -3.22
N MET A 29 4.75 -0.10 -2.74
CA MET A 29 3.43 -0.66 -3.09
C MET A 29 2.30 0.37 -3.03
N VAL A 30 2.28 1.20 -1.98
CA VAL A 30 1.25 2.23 -1.81
C VAL A 30 1.23 3.27 -2.94
N GLN A 31 2.37 3.53 -3.58
CA GLN A 31 2.45 4.46 -4.72
C GLN A 31 1.83 3.92 -6.00
N TRP A 32 1.44 2.64 -6.04
CA TRP A 32 0.75 2.06 -7.19
C TRP A 32 -0.77 2.24 -7.13
N VAL A 33 -1.30 2.76 -6.02
CA VAL A 33 -2.73 2.97 -5.83
C VAL A 33 -3.04 4.47 -5.79
N TRP A 34 -2.94 5.08 -6.97
CA TRP A 34 -3.33 6.46 -7.28
C TRP A 34 -4.51 6.46 -8.25
#